data_AF-A0A920AD43-F1
#
_entry.id   AF-A0A920AD43-F1
#
_cell.length_a   1.000
_cell.length_b   1.000
_cell.length_c   1.000
_cell.angle_alpha   90.00
_cell.angle_beta   90.00
_cell.angle_gamma   90.00
#
_symmetry.space_group_name_H-M   'P 1'
#
loop_
_entity.id
_entity.type
_entity.pdbx_description
1 polymer ?
#
loop_
_entity_poly.entity_id
_entity_poly.type
_entity_poly.pdbx_seq_one_letter_code
_entity_poly.pdbx_strand_id
1 'polypeptide(L)'
;MKHLAGFWIKSLWGQSPIEKRFHLAIDQLFENKYQELTDRDWLYKQFRCNMSHLVTTGGFIILANRKNNKGAHLEVIEGQRLFVVENLVEDFHKACQTLILRIGTGEIKQKQMAMHEISL
;
A
#
# COMPACT_ATOMS: atom_id res chain seq x y z
N MET A 1 -37.95 -4.77 1.38
CA MET A 1 -37.22 -3.86 0.47
C MET A 1 -35.73 -3.89 0.83
N LYS A 2 -34.94 -4.44 -0.11
CA LYS A 2 -33.48 -4.34 -0.31
C LYS A 2 -32.54 -4.27 0.91
N HIS A 3 -32.03 -5.45 1.25
CA HIS A 3 -30.67 -5.77 1.71
C HIS A 3 -29.70 -4.58 1.83
N LEU A 4 -29.36 -4.20 3.06
CA LEU A 4 -28.13 -3.46 3.35
C LEU A 4 -26.96 -4.37 2.98
N ALA A 5 -26.19 -3.92 1.99
CA ALA A 5 -24.99 -4.57 1.52
C ALA A 5 -24.06 -4.83 2.71
N GLY A 6 -23.77 -6.11 2.96
CA GLY A 6 -22.77 -6.52 3.93
C GLY A 6 -21.43 -5.92 3.54
N PHE A 7 -20.99 -4.92 4.30
CA PHE A 7 -19.66 -4.35 4.23
C PHE A 7 -18.70 -5.40 4.82
N TRP A 8 -18.33 -6.39 4.00
CA TRP A 8 -17.35 -7.40 4.37
C TRP A 8 -15.98 -6.73 4.47
N ILE A 9 -15.63 -6.25 5.67
CA ILE A 9 -14.24 -5.95 6.02
C ILE A 9 -13.53 -7.31 6.10
N LYS A 10 -12.99 -7.74 4.96
CA LYS A 10 -12.17 -8.94 4.86
C LYS A 10 -10.92 -8.68 5.68
N SER A 11 -10.74 -9.43 6.76
CA SER A 11 -9.57 -9.37 7.62
C SER A 11 -8.29 -9.35 6.79
N LEU A 12 -7.46 -8.31 6.99
CA LEU A 12 -6.08 -8.22 6.46
C LEU A 12 -5.19 -9.41 6.91
N TRP A 13 -5.66 -10.22 7.86
CA TRP A 13 -4.86 -11.14 8.67
C TRP A 13 -5.29 -12.62 8.59
N GLY A 14 -6.25 -12.94 7.70
CA GLY A 14 -6.73 -14.31 7.47
C GLY A 14 -6.30 -14.85 6.11
N GLN A 15 -5.33 -15.76 6.07
CA GLN A 15 -4.89 -16.65 4.96
C GLN A 15 -4.83 -16.09 3.51
N SER A 16 -4.96 -14.78 3.33
CA SER A 16 -4.92 -14.17 2.00
C SER A 16 -3.46 -14.08 1.56
N PRO A 17 -3.13 -14.50 0.33
CA PRO A 17 -1.81 -14.31 -0.25
C PRO A 17 -1.32 -12.87 -0.03
N ILE A 18 -0.03 -12.70 0.22
CA ILE A 18 0.58 -11.39 0.53
C ILE A 18 0.23 -10.32 -0.51
N GLU A 19 0.08 -10.72 -1.78
CA GLU A 19 -0.45 -9.91 -2.87
C GLU A 19 -1.83 -9.32 -2.58
N LYS A 20 -2.81 -10.12 -2.13
CA LYS A 20 -4.15 -9.65 -1.80
C LYS A 20 -4.13 -8.68 -0.61
N ARG A 21 -3.22 -8.89 0.35
CA ARG A 21 -3.05 -7.97 1.49
C ARG A 21 -2.46 -6.64 1.03
N PHE A 22 -1.50 -6.68 0.11
CA PHE A 22 -0.93 -5.50 -0.50
C PHE A 22 -2.00 -4.67 -1.21
N HIS A 23 -2.78 -5.27 -2.11
CA HIS A 23 -3.86 -4.56 -2.81
C HIS A 23 -4.88 -3.97 -1.85
N LEU A 24 -5.31 -4.75 -0.86
CA LEU A 24 -6.25 -4.25 0.15
C LEU A 24 -5.69 -3.08 0.96
N ALA A 25 -4.40 -3.10 1.29
CA ALA A 25 -3.75 -2.00 2.01
C ALA A 25 -3.68 -0.73 1.15
N ILE A 26 -3.32 -0.84 -0.13
CA ILE A 26 -3.32 0.30 -1.06
C ILE A 26 -4.74 0.87 -1.20
N ASP A 27 -5.74 0.02 -1.46
CA ASP A 27 -7.12 0.46 -1.67
C ASP A 27 -7.71 1.16 -0.44
N GLN A 28 -7.35 0.72 0.77
CA GLN A 28 -7.94 1.23 2.01
C GLN A 28 -7.18 2.40 2.64
N LEU A 29 -5.85 2.47 2.47
CA LEU A 29 -4.98 3.36 3.25
C LEU A 29 -4.27 4.43 2.42
N PHE A 30 -4.17 4.25 1.10
CA PHE A 30 -3.49 5.19 0.21
C PHE A 30 -4.50 6.04 -0.57
N GLU A 31 -4.03 7.17 -1.10
CA GLU A 31 -4.85 8.05 -1.95
C GLU A 31 -5.24 7.36 -3.26
N ASN A 32 -6.35 7.79 -3.87
CA ASN A 32 -6.94 7.16 -5.06
C ASN A 32 -5.96 7.01 -6.24
N LYS A 33 -4.95 7.87 -6.33
CA LYS A 33 -3.91 7.80 -7.39
C LYS A 33 -3.13 6.48 -7.35
N TYR A 34 -3.01 5.82 -6.20
CA TYR A 34 -2.37 4.51 -6.10
C TYR A 34 -3.29 3.37 -6.56
N GLN A 35 -4.61 3.54 -6.49
CA GLN A 35 -5.59 2.52 -6.94
C GLN A 35 -5.51 2.32 -8.45
N GLU A 36 -5.16 3.37 -9.21
CA GLU A 36 -4.88 3.24 -10.64
C GLU A 36 -3.66 2.35 -10.94
N LEU A 37 -2.78 2.14 -9.95
CA LEU A 37 -1.56 1.34 -10.06
C LEU A 37 -1.74 -0.09 -9.53
N THR A 38 -2.85 -0.36 -8.83
CA THR A 38 -3.21 -1.70 -8.35
C THR A 38 -3.92 -2.54 -9.40
N ASP A 39 -4.42 -1.92 -10.49
CA ASP A 39 -4.97 -2.67 -11.61
C ASP A 39 -3.87 -3.59 -12.19
N ARG A 40 -4.18 -4.90 -12.25
CA ARG A 40 -3.29 -5.99 -12.76
C ARG A 40 -2.02 -6.29 -11.95
N ASP A 41 -2.01 -5.96 -10.65
CA ASP A 41 -0.90 -6.20 -9.72
C ASP A 41 0.42 -5.48 -10.10
N TRP A 42 0.35 -4.43 -10.92
CA TRP A 42 1.55 -3.79 -11.46
C TRP A 42 2.42 -3.22 -10.33
N LEU A 43 1.83 -2.44 -9.42
CA LEU A 43 2.57 -1.83 -8.30
C LEU A 43 3.18 -2.89 -7.38
N TYR A 44 2.41 -3.95 -7.08
CA TYR A 44 2.90 -5.06 -6.27
C TYR A 44 4.10 -5.77 -6.94
N LYS A 45 4.03 -6.03 -8.25
CA LYS A 45 5.15 -6.61 -9.03
C LYS A 45 6.37 -5.70 -9.02
N GLN A 46 6.17 -4.39 -9.21
CA GLN A 46 7.27 -3.43 -9.17
C GLN A 46 7.92 -3.37 -7.79
N PHE A 47 7.17 -3.33 -6.69
CA PHE A 47 7.77 -3.24 -5.36
C PHE A 47 8.37 -4.57 -4.89
N ARG A 48 7.71 -5.70 -5.18
CA ARG A 48 8.23 -7.03 -4.85
C ARG A 48 9.55 -7.34 -5.55
N CYS A 49 9.70 -6.93 -6.82
CA CYS A 49 10.91 -7.19 -7.61
C CYS A 49 11.97 -6.07 -7.50
N ASN A 50 11.57 -4.80 -7.46
CA ASN A 50 12.51 -3.67 -7.49
C ASN A 50 13.06 -3.29 -6.10
N MET A 51 12.39 -3.63 -4.98
CA MET A 51 12.99 -3.42 -3.65
C MET A 51 14.17 -4.36 -3.37
N SER A 52 14.31 -5.45 -4.13
CA SER A 52 15.52 -6.31 -4.11
C SER A 52 16.63 -5.83 -5.05
N HIS A 53 16.32 -4.93 -6.00
CA HIS A 53 17.25 -4.39 -6.99
C HIS A 53 17.25 -2.85 -6.98
N LEU A 54 17.32 -2.23 -5.80
CA LEU A 54 17.35 -0.78 -5.57
C LEU A 54 18.46 0.00 -6.33
N VAL A 55 19.24 -0.66 -7.17
CA VAL A 55 20.40 -0.12 -7.89
C VAL A 55 20.20 -0.11 -9.42
N THR A 56 19.15 -0.76 -9.95
CA THR A 56 18.90 -0.76 -11.39
C THR A 56 17.57 -0.10 -11.68
N THR A 57 17.59 0.98 -12.45
CA THR A 57 16.39 1.58 -13.06
C THR A 57 15.76 0.55 -13.99
N GLY A 58 14.97 -0.37 -13.44
CA GLY A 58 14.11 -1.23 -14.23
C GLY A 58 13.23 -0.34 -15.10
N GLY A 59 13.00 -0.73 -16.36
CA GLY A 59 12.38 0.10 -17.40
C GLY A 59 10.96 0.62 -17.15
N PHE A 60 10.44 0.46 -15.93
CA PHE A 60 9.06 0.76 -15.54
C PHE A 60 8.94 1.82 -14.44
N ILE A 61 9.99 2.06 -13.63
CA ILE A 61 9.96 3.03 -12.53
C ILE A 61 11.14 3.99 -12.59
N ILE A 62 10.87 5.27 -12.28
CA ILE A 62 11.87 6.28 -12.01
C ILE A 62 11.82 6.58 -10.51
N LEU A 63 12.94 6.42 -9.82
CA LEU A 63 13.11 6.90 -8.45
C LEU A 63 13.85 8.24 -8.51
N ALA A 64 13.24 9.30 -7.98
CA ALA A 64 13.86 10.61 -7.91
C ALA A 64 13.71 11.19 -6.50
N ASN A 65 14.65 12.04 -6.11
CA ASN A 65 14.47 12.90 -4.95
C ASN A 65 13.73 14.18 -5.38
N ARG A 66 13.19 14.93 -4.41
CA ARG A 66 12.45 16.19 -4.67
C ARG A 66 13.31 17.26 -5.35
N LYS A 67 14.63 17.22 -5.19
CA LYS A 67 15.56 18.21 -5.76
C LYS A 67 15.80 18.00 -7.26
N ASN A 68 15.73 16.76 -7.72
CA ASN A 68 16.12 16.32 -9.07
C ASN A 68 14.96 15.62 -9.81
N ASN A 69 13.71 15.78 -9.37
CA ASN A 69 12.58 15.17 -10.04
C ASN A 69 12.25 15.92 -11.33
N LYS A 70 11.80 15.16 -12.34
CA LYS A 70 11.41 15.70 -13.65
C LYS A 70 9.91 15.90 -13.80
N GLY A 71 9.14 15.68 -12.74
CA GLY A 71 7.68 15.74 -12.73
C GLY A 71 7.08 15.47 -11.35
N ALA A 72 5.76 15.37 -11.32
CA ALA A 72 4.98 15.12 -10.12
C ALA A 72 5.09 13.67 -9.64
N HIS A 73 4.90 13.46 -8.33
CA HIS A 73 4.83 12.12 -7.76
C HIS A 73 3.68 11.32 -8.41
N LEU A 74 3.96 10.08 -8.80
CA LEU A 74 3.12 9.17 -9.60
C LEU A 74 2.87 9.57 -11.05
N GLU A 75 3.56 10.58 -11.59
CA GLU A 75 3.44 10.92 -13.01
C GLU A 75 4.05 9.84 -13.92
N VAL A 76 3.54 9.69 -15.14
CA VAL A 76 4.19 8.88 -16.19
C VAL A 76 5.11 9.78 -17.00
N ILE A 77 6.40 9.47 -17.02
CA ILE A 77 7.41 10.16 -17.85
C ILE A 77 8.05 9.11 -18.73
N GLU A 78 7.97 9.30 -20.06
CA GLU A 78 8.60 8.41 -21.05
C GLU A 78 8.20 6.92 -20.86
N GLY A 79 6.95 6.67 -20.47
CA GLY A 79 6.44 5.32 -20.23
C GLY A 79 6.84 4.71 -18.87
N GLN A 80 7.57 5.43 -18.04
CA GLN A 80 7.97 5.01 -16.70
C GLN A 80 7.20 5.78 -15.63
N ARG A 81 6.88 5.12 -14.51
CA ARG A 81 6.20 5.77 -13.38
C ARG A 81 7.21 6.44 -12.47
N LEU A 82 7.06 7.74 -12.24
CA LEU A 82 7.89 8.51 -11.34
C LEU A 82 7.44 8.36 -9.88
N PHE A 83 8.33 7.89 -9.02
CA PHE A 83 8.21 7.98 -7.57
C PHE A 83 9.21 9.00 -7.05
N VAL A 84 8.69 10.15 -6.61
CA VAL A 84 9.45 11.06 -5.74
C VAL A 84 9.55 10.38 -4.37
N VAL A 85 10.77 10.04 -3.95
CA VAL A 85 11.04 9.19 -2.77
C VAL A 85 10.49 9.81 -1.49
N GLU A 86 10.67 11.12 -1.29
CA GLU A 86 10.17 11.83 -0.11
C GLU A 86 8.65 11.77 -0.04
N ASN A 87 7.97 11.97 -1.17
CA ASN A 87 6.51 11.90 -1.23
C ASN A 87 6.01 10.47 -1.00
N LEU A 88 6.71 9.45 -1.53
CA LEU A 88 6.39 8.05 -1.27
C LEU A 88 6.46 7.72 0.23
N VAL A 89 7.48 8.23 0.93
CA VAL A 89 7.64 8.06 2.38
C VAL A 89 6.55 8.82 3.14
N GLU A 90 6.23 10.04 2.74
CA GLU A 90 5.13 10.83 3.33
C GLU A 90 3.79 10.10 3.18
N ASP A 91 3.50 9.54 2.00
CA ASP A 91 2.26 8.79 1.76
C ASP A 91 2.21 7.49 2.58
N PHE A 92 3.34 6.79 2.70
CA PHE A 92 3.44 5.63 3.59
C PHE A 92 3.17 6.00 5.06
N HIS A 93 3.75 7.11 5.56
CA HIS A 93 3.48 7.58 6.91
C HIS A 93 2.00 7.93 7.13
N LYS A 94 1.36 8.62 6.17
CA LYS A 94 -0.09 8.91 6.23
C LYS A 94 -0.92 7.62 6.27
N ALA A 95 -0.55 6.62 5.47
CA ALA A 95 -1.22 5.32 5.47
C ALA A 95 -1.09 4.63 6.84
N CYS A 96 0.10 4.66 7.46
CA CYS A 96 0.31 4.15 8.82
C CYS A 96 -0.52 4.90 9.87
N GLN A 97 -0.56 6.24 9.81
CA GLN A 97 -1.36 7.06 10.71
C GLN A 97 -2.86 6.74 10.57
N THR A 98 -3.34 6.59 9.35
CA THR A 98 -4.72 6.20 9.04
C THR A 98 -5.03 4.82 9.62
N LEU A 99 -4.12 3.86 9.45
CA LEU A 99 -4.26 2.52 10.02
C LEU A 99 -4.38 2.56 11.55
N ILE A 100 -3.49 3.29 12.23
CA ILE A 100 -3.50 3.43 13.70
C ILE A 100 -4.83 4.04 14.17
N LEU A 101 -5.29 5.10 13.51
CA LEU A 101 -6.56 5.75 13.84
C LEU A 101 -7.75 4.79 13.66
N ARG A 102 -7.80 4.06 12.54
CA ARG A 102 -8.89 3.12 12.25
C ARG A 102 -8.89 1.90 13.15
N ILE A 103 -7.72 1.48 13.64
CA ILE A 103 -7.62 0.48 14.71
C ILE A 103 -8.15 1.05 16.01
N GLY A 104 -7.73 2.26 16.40
CA GLY A 104 -8.14 2.90 17.65
C GLY A 104 -9.64 3.21 17.72
N THR A 105 -10.27 3.50 16.58
CA THR A 105 -11.73 3.72 16.46
C THR A 105 -12.54 2.43 16.31
N GLY A 106 -11.88 1.28 16.16
CA GLY A 106 -12.53 -0.02 15.98
C GLY A 106 -13.08 -0.28 14.57
N GLU A 107 -12.83 0.61 13.61
CA GLU A 107 -13.19 0.42 12.19
C GLU A 107 -12.43 -0.77 11.58
N ILE A 108 -11.15 -0.91 11.92
CA ILE A 108 -10.34 -2.07 11.55
C ILE A 108 -10.22 -2.99 12.76
N LYS A 109 -10.89 -4.14 12.69
CA LYS A 109 -10.79 -5.17 13.73
C LYS A 109 -9.37 -5.75 13.74
N GLN A 110 -8.68 -5.61 14.87
CA GLN A 110 -7.47 -6.38 15.13
C GLN A 110 -7.84 -7.87 15.16
N LYS A 111 -7.02 -8.70 14.51
CA LYS A 111 -7.13 -10.14 14.70
C LYS A 111 -6.82 -10.43 16.16
N GLN A 112 -7.71 -11.15 16.84
CA GLN A 112 -7.43 -11.74 18.14
C GLN A 112 -6.11 -12.49 18.05
N MET A 113 -5.07 -11.92 18.66
CA MET A 113 -3.81 -12.62 18.86
C MET A 113 -4.06 -13.58 20.00
N ALA A 114 -3.82 -14.87 19.79
CA ALA A 114 -3.80 -15.79 20.91
C ALA A 114 -2.75 -15.28 21.90
N MET A 115 -3.18 -14.83 23.08
CA MET A 115 -2.27 -14.61 24.20
C MET A 115 -1.74 -16.00 24.57
N HIS A 116 -0.51 -16.31 24.15
CA HIS A 116 0.21 -17.36 24.83
C HIS A 116 0.61 -16.74 26.17
N GLU A 117 -0.04 -17.18 27.25
CA GLU A 117 0.44 -16.91 28.60
C GLU A 117 1.91 -17.37 28.65
N ILE A 118 2.82 -16.41 28.76
CA ILE A 118 4.19 -16.70 29.15
C ILE A 118 4.10 -16.90 30.65
N SER A 119 3.95 -18.16 31.08
CA SER A 119 4.19 -18.52 32.47
C SER A 119 5.65 -18.21 32.80
N LEU A 120 5.86 -17.19 33.64
CA LEU A 120 7.14 -16.93 34.31
C LEU A 120 7.35 -17.94 35.44
#